data_AF-A0A382SKQ2-F1
#
_entry.id   AF-A0A382SKQ2-F1
#
_cell.length_a   1.000
_cell.length_b   1.000
_cell.length_c   1.000
_cell.angle_alpha   90.00
_cell.angle_beta   90.00
_cell.angle_gamma   90.00
#
_symmetry.space_group_name_H-M   'P 1'
#
loop_
_entity.id
_entity.type
_entity.pdbx_description
1 polymer ?
#
loop_
_entity_poly.entity_id
_entity_poly.type
_entity_poly.pdbx_seq_one_letter_code
_entity_poly.pdbx_strand_id
1 'polypeptide(L)'
;MANSIINSNQRSVIHCDTTDGAITLAELKGTNEATPTKAHIVEIYWQSATSLTIDRGGTNVHAFTGTGHWDLGASGCELGGTQTADIGLTVSGDTYAIIVVHKSYDA
;
A
#
# COMPACT_ATOMS: atom_id res chain seq x y z
N MET A 1 -4.94 -15.86 0.89
CA MET A 1 -3.66 -16.48 1.24
C MET A 1 -3.02 -15.53 2.24
N ALA A 2 -1.72 -15.34 2.31
CA ALA A 2 -1.15 -14.26 3.11
C ALA A 2 -0.68 -13.16 2.15
N ASN A 3 -0.78 -11.91 2.58
CA ASN A 3 -0.20 -10.80 1.85
C ASN A 3 1.30 -11.04 1.62
N SER A 4 1.79 -10.62 0.46
CA SER A 4 3.21 -10.74 0.12
C SER A 4 3.77 -9.40 -0.31
N ILE A 5 5.01 -9.14 0.07
CA ILE A 5 5.69 -7.87 -0.20
C ILE A 5 6.95 -8.16 -0.98
N ILE A 6 7.05 -7.58 -2.17
CA ILE A 6 8.25 -7.61 -3.00
C ILE A 6 8.98 -6.28 -2.81
N ASN A 7 10.07 -6.31 -2.05
CA ASN A 7 10.89 -5.14 -1.79
C ASN A 7 12.00 -4.99 -2.82
N SER A 8 12.12 -3.78 -3.37
CA SER A 8 13.19 -3.35 -4.28
C SER A 8 13.74 -2.00 -3.86
N ASN A 9 14.81 -1.53 -4.49
CA ASN A 9 15.40 -0.26 -4.06
C ASN A 9 14.41 0.91 -4.28
N GLN A 10 14.12 1.70 -3.25
CA GLN A 10 13.17 2.82 -3.23
C GLN A 10 11.70 2.47 -3.56
N ARG A 11 11.38 1.19 -3.74
CA ARG A 11 10.05 0.74 -4.16
C ARG A 11 9.66 -0.60 -3.54
N SER A 12 8.40 -0.72 -3.13
CA SER A 12 7.80 -1.99 -2.73
C SER A 12 6.54 -2.25 -3.53
N VAL A 13 6.27 -3.52 -3.80
CA VAL A 13 5.00 -3.97 -4.38
C VAL A 13 4.35 -4.90 -3.38
N ILE A 14 3.13 -4.55 -2.96
CA ILE A 14 2.34 -5.33 -2.01
C ILE A 14 1.27 -6.06 -2.83
N HIS A 15 1.25 -7.39 -2.73
CA HIS A 15 0.12 -8.19 -3.17
C HIS A 15 -0.76 -8.48 -1.96
N CYS A 16 -2.00 -8.01 -2.02
CA CYS A 16 -2.96 -8.09 -0.94
C CYS A 16 -4.15 -8.94 -1.33
N ASP A 17 -4.44 -9.96 -0.53
CA ASP A 17 -5.65 -10.78 -0.67
C ASP A 17 -6.31 -11.11 0.68
N THR A 18 -5.77 -10.55 1.77
CA THR A 18 -6.28 -10.68 3.13
C THR A 18 -6.07 -9.39 3.92
N THR A 19 -6.86 -9.21 4.98
CA THR A 19 -6.72 -8.06 5.88
C THR A 19 -5.37 -8.10 6.59
N ASP A 20 -4.68 -6.98 6.57
CA ASP A 20 -3.45 -6.72 7.31
C ASP A 20 -3.57 -5.32 7.91
N GLY A 21 -3.66 -5.25 9.23
CA GLY A 21 -3.93 -3.98 9.93
C GLY A 21 -2.73 -3.06 10.01
N ALA A 22 -1.51 -3.52 9.70
CA ALA A 22 -0.31 -2.71 9.83
C ALA A 22 0.87 -3.31 9.07
N ILE A 23 0.96 -3.00 7.77
CA ILE A 23 2.20 -3.17 7.01
C ILE A 23 3.13 -2.02 7.41
N THR A 24 4.14 -2.35 8.21
CA THR A 24 5.05 -1.37 8.79
C THR A 24 6.06 -0.86 7.79
N LEU A 25 6.59 0.34 8.02
CA LEU A 25 7.68 0.89 7.21
C LEU A 25 8.93 -0.01 7.21
N ALA A 26 9.18 -0.72 8.31
CA ALA A 26 10.28 -1.68 8.43
C ALA A 26 10.10 -2.90 7.52
N GLU A 27 8.86 -3.36 7.30
CA GLU A 27 8.57 -4.47 6.39
C GLU A 27 8.75 -4.09 4.92
N LEU A 28 8.67 -2.79 4.59
CA LEU A 28 8.95 -2.29 3.24
C LEU A 28 10.45 -2.21 2.94
N LYS A 29 11.33 -2.36 3.92
CA LYS A 29 12.78 -2.23 3.73
C LYS A 29 13.34 -3.33 2.80
N GLY A 30 14.08 -2.92 1.78
CA GLY A 30 14.91 -3.82 0.96
C GLY A 30 16.22 -4.21 1.67
N THR A 31 16.86 -5.28 1.18
CA THR A 31 18.07 -5.87 1.80
C THR A 31 19.21 -4.86 2.01
N ASN A 32 19.40 -3.92 1.10
CA ASN A 32 20.51 -2.95 1.11
C ASN A 32 20.04 -1.51 1.29
N GLU A 33 18.99 -1.31 2.11
CA GLU A 33 18.40 0.00 2.33
C GLU A 33 18.34 0.36 3.81
N ALA A 34 18.31 1.66 4.10
CA ALA A 34 17.85 2.14 5.41
C ALA A 34 16.37 1.78 5.60
N THR A 35 15.88 1.81 6.83
CA THR A 35 14.43 1.72 7.06
C THR A 35 13.76 2.96 6.47
N PRO A 36 12.76 2.81 5.59
CA PRO A 36 11.99 3.95 5.08
C PRO A 36 11.40 4.79 6.21
N THR A 37 11.40 6.10 6.05
CA THR A 37 10.71 7.04 6.95
C THR A 37 9.31 7.37 6.46
N LYS A 38 9.06 7.20 5.15
CA LYS A 38 7.77 7.46 4.50
C LYS A 38 7.47 6.39 3.44
N ALA A 39 6.19 6.08 3.30
CA ALA A 39 5.64 5.19 2.29
C ALA A 39 4.55 5.90 1.48
N HIS A 40 4.81 6.10 0.19
CA HIS A 40 3.95 6.81 -0.74
C HIS A 40 3.26 5.81 -1.67
N ILE A 41 1.94 5.65 -1.55
CA ILE A 41 1.19 4.78 -2.45
C ILE A 41 0.95 5.53 -3.76
N VAL A 42 1.52 5.03 -4.85
CA VAL A 42 1.54 5.73 -6.14
C VAL A 42 0.78 4.99 -7.24
N GLU A 43 0.48 3.71 -7.04
CA GLU A 43 -0.29 2.94 -8.01
C GLU A 43 -1.04 1.80 -7.32
N ILE A 44 -2.28 1.57 -7.75
CA ILE A 44 -3.15 0.56 -7.16
C ILE A 44 -3.91 -0.14 -8.29
N TYR A 45 -3.84 -1.46 -8.33
CA TYR A 45 -4.71 -2.32 -9.13
C TYR A 45 -5.57 -3.12 -8.18
N TRP A 46 -6.87 -3.21 -8.41
CA TRP A 46 -7.75 -3.99 -7.54
C TRP A 46 -8.84 -4.71 -8.32
N GLN A 47 -9.24 -5.85 -7.76
CA GLN A 47 -10.47 -6.54 -8.05
C GLN A 47 -11.12 -6.84 -6.70
N SER A 48 -12.32 -6.34 -6.47
CA SER A 48 -13.04 -6.54 -5.21
C SER A 48 -14.44 -7.06 -5.44
N ALA A 49 -14.80 -8.14 -4.74
CA ALA A 49 -16.18 -8.60 -4.65
C ALA A 49 -17.02 -7.71 -3.73
N THR A 50 -16.40 -7.14 -2.69
CA THR A 50 -17.07 -6.21 -1.76
C THR A 50 -16.27 -4.92 -1.63
N SER A 51 -15.09 -4.96 -1.01
CA SER A 51 -14.25 -3.76 -0.89
C SER A 51 -12.80 -4.05 -0.51
N LEU A 52 -11.91 -3.13 -0.89
CA LEU A 52 -10.59 -2.93 -0.30
C LEU A 52 -10.55 -1.55 0.35
N THR A 53 -10.25 -1.47 1.63
CA THR A 53 -10.00 -0.20 2.32
C THR A 53 -8.51 -0.08 2.61
N ILE A 54 -7.96 1.11 2.40
CA ILE A 54 -6.60 1.47 2.82
C ILE A 54 -6.72 2.48 3.95
N ASP A 55 -6.00 2.24 5.03
CA ASP A 55 -5.84 3.16 6.15
C ASP A 55 -4.37 3.51 6.39
N ARG A 56 -4.16 4.66 7.05
CA ARG A 56 -2.85 5.13 7.49
C ARG A 56 -2.89 5.33 9.00
N GLY A 57 -2.21 4.44 9.73
CA GLY A 57 -2.21 4.46 11.19
C GLY A 57 -3.61 4.30 11.81
N GLY A 58 -4.46 3.46 11.22
CA GLY A 58 -5.83 3.21 11.69
C GLY A 58 -6.88 4.21 11.21
N THR A 59 -6.50 5.20 10.41
CA THR A 59 -7.46 6.14 9.79
C THR A 59 -7.64 5.81 8.32
N ASN A 60 -8.85 5.39 7.93
CA ASN A 60 -9.19 5.08 6.54
C ASN A 60 -8.92 6.30 5.64
N VAL A 61 -8.10 6.11 4.61
CA VAL A 61 -7.79 7.14 3.61
C VAL A 61 -8.53 6.91 2.30
N HIS A 62 -8.86 5.65 1.98
CA HIS A 62 -9.62 5.33 0.77
C HIS A 62 -10.35 3.99 0.86
N ALA A 63 -11.44 3.86 0.11
CA ALA A 63 -12.15 2.61 -0.09
C ALA A 63 -12.40 2.37 -1.58
N PHE A 64 -12.02 1.19 -2.05
CA PHE A 64 -12.16 0.73 -3.42
C PHE A 64 -13.24 -0.34 -3.50
N THR A 65 -14.07 -0.27 -4.54
CA THR A 65 -15.07 -1.28 -4.89
C THR A 65 -14.96 -1.64 -6.37
N GLY A 66 -15.56 -2.76 -6.77
CA GLY A 66 -15.49 -3.25 -8.14
C GLY A 66 -14.07 -3.62 -8.57
N THR A 67 -13.76 -3.41 -9.85
CA THR A 67 -12.43 -3.66 -10.43
C THR A 67 -11.92 -2.39 -11.08
N GLY A 68 -10.64 -2.09 -10.91
CA GLY A 68 -10.06 -0.90 -11.49
C GLY A 68 -8.56 -0.77 -11.27
N HIS A 69 -8.07 0.38 -11.71
CA HIS A 69 -6.69 0.79 -11.59
C HIS A 69 -6.63 2.30 -11.35
N TRP A 70 -5.64 2.73 -10.57
CA TRP A 70 -5.32 4.12 -10.37
C TRP A 70 -3.81 4.32 -10.40
N ASP A 71 -3.34 5.07 -11.40
CA ASP A 71 -1.95 5.53 -11.53
C ASP A 71 -1.84 6.99 -11.06
N LEU A 72 -1.41 7.16 -9.82
CA LEU A 72 -1.15 8.47 -9.20
C LEU A 72 0.26 8.96 -9.58
N GLY A 73 1.19 8.03 -9.82
CA GLY A 73 2.56 8.32 -10.24
C GLY A 73 2.62 9.14 -11.52
N ALA A 74 1.84 8.78 -12.55
CA ALA A 74 1.74 9.57 -13.78
C ALA A 74 1.16 10.98 -13.55
N SER A 75 0.35 11.15 -12.51
CA SER A 75 -0.22 12.45 -12.11
C SER A 75 0.71 13.27 -11.21
N GLY A 76 1.89 12.74 -10.85
CA GLY A 76 2.80 13.34 -9.87
C GLY A 76 2.20 13.43 -8.46
N CYS A 77 1.17 12.61 -8.18
CA CYS A 77 0.45 12.57 -6.92
C CYS A 77 0.66 11.24 -6.20
N GLU A 78 0.15 11.15 -4.98
CA GLU A 78 0.14 9.95 -4.16
C GLU A 78 -1.21 9.83 -3.45
N LEU A 79 -1.52 8.63 -2.96
CA LEU A 79 -2.68 8.43 -2.11
C LEU A 79 -2.42 9.18 -0.80
N GLY A 80 -3.31 10.12 -0.49
CA GLY A 80 -3.17 11.01 0.66
C GLY A 80 -3.19 10.28 2.00
N GLY A 81 -2.73 10.99 3.05
CA GLY A 81 -2.66 10.47 4.41
C GLY A 81 -1.34 10.81 5.09
N THR A 82 -1.14 10.25 6.29
CA THR A 82 0.11 10.38 7.05
C THR A 82 1.13 9.38 6.51
N GLN A 83 2.02 9.84 5.62
CA GLN A 83 2.96 8.94 4.91
C GLN A 83 4.00 8.27 5.81
N THR A 84 4.18 8.80 7.03
CA THR A 84 5.04 8.22 8.08
C THR A 84 4.35 7.13 8.90
N ALA A 85 3.04 6.92 8.70
CA ALA A 85 2.29 5.86 9.35
C ALA A 85 2.32 4.58 8.52
N ASP A 86 2.12 3.44 9.20
CA ASP A 86 1.95 2.13 8.59
C ASP A 86 0.76 2.12 7.61
N ILE A 87 0.80 1.18 6.68
CA ILE A 87 -0.27 0.96 5.70
C ILE A 87 -1.17 -0.16 6.23
N GLY A 88 -2.40 0.16 6.59
CA GLY A 88 -3.40 -0.85 6.89
C GLY A 88 -4.26 -1.15 5.66
N LEU A 89 -4.55 -2.43 5.45
CA LEU A 89 -5.35 -2.98 4.36
C LEU A 89 -6.48 -3.80 4.97
N THR A 90 -7.72 -3.39 4.73
CA THR A 90 -8.90 -4.18 5.09
C THR A 90 -9.54 -4.74 3.84
N VAL A 91 -9.59 -6.07 3.75
CA VAL A 91 -10.12 -6.82 2.62
C VAL A 91 -11.49 -7.38 3.01
N SER A 92 -12.50 -7.17 2.15
CA SER A 92 -13.84 -7.73 2.32
C SER A 92 -14.27 -8.50 1.08
N GLY A 93 -14.80 -9.70 1.29
CA GLY A 93 -15.13 -10.65 0.23
C GLY A 93 -13.88 -11.16 -0.52
N ASP A 94 -14.10 -11.83 -1.64
CA ASP A 94 -13.03 -12.27 -2.54
C ASP A 94 -12.45 -11.04 -3.26
N THR A 95 -11.42 -10.46 -2.65
CA THR A 95 -10.80 -9.22 -3.08
C THR A 95 -9.29 -9.40 -3.17
N TYR A 96 -8.69 -8.90 -4.25
CA TYR A 96 -7.27 -8.92 -4.52
C TYR A 96 -6.80 -7.53 -4.97
N ALA A 97 -5.61 -7.12 -4.55
CA ALA A 97 -4.99 -5.89 -5.01
C ALA A 97 -3.47 -5.96 -5.12
N ILE A 98 -2.94 -5.15 -6.03
CA ILE A 98 -1.51 -4.87 -6.18
C ILE A 98 -1.32 -3.39 -5.88
N ILE A 99 -0.52 -3.09 -4.86
CA ILE A 99 -0.24 -1.72 -4.42
C ILE A 99 1.24 -1.45 -4.62
N VAL A 100 1.55 -0.40 -5.37
CA VAL A 100 2.92 0.08 -5.56
C VAL A 100 3.20 1.23 -4.61
N VAL A 101 4.29 1.10 -3.87
CA VAL A 101 4.72 2.03 -2.85
C VAL A 101 6.11 2.56 -3.19
N HIS A 102 6.27 3.87 -3.30
CA HIS A 102 7.57 4.54 -3.29
C HIS A 102 8.00 4.83 -1.86
N LYS A 103 9.30 4.66 -1.59
CA LYS A 103 9.90 4.86 -0.26
C LYS A 103 10.65 6.17 -0.24
N SER A 104 10.54 6.91 0.86
CA SER A 104 11.45 8.01 1.17
C SER A 104 12.15 7.72 2.49
N TYR A 105 13.36 8.28 2.62
CA TYR A 105 14.25 8.14 3.77
C TYR A 105 14.50 9.49 4.45
N ASP A 106 13.91 10.56 3.92
CA ASP A 106 14.02 11.90 4.48
C ASP A 106 13.09 12.01 5.68
N ALA A 107 13.60 12.55 6.79
CA ALA A 107 12.81 12.84 7.98
C ALA A 107 11.70 13.86 7.67
#